data_AF-A0A835JBN8-F1
#
_entry.id   AF-A0A835JBN8-F1
#
_cell.length_a   1.000
_cell.length_b   1.000
_cell.length_c   1.000
_cell.angle_alpha   90.00
_cell.angle_beta   90.00
_cell.angle_gamma   90.00
#
_symmetry.space_group_name_H-M   'P 1'
#
loop_
_entity.id
_entity.type
_entity.pdbx_description
1 polymer ?
#
loop_
_entity_poly.entity_id
_entity_poly.type
_entity_poly.pdbx_seq_one_letter_code
_entity_poly.pdbx_strand_id
1 'polypeptide(L)'
;MQRQLDFVYRRDGRLSAGVNEEGIKFYNDLIDDLLENGLQPYVTLFNWDTPQALEDNYGGFLSPNIVDFVNLCFKNFGDRVKTWITLNEPWMFMLTLIDLSIYEKDMH
;
A
#
# COMPACT_ATOMS: atom_id res chain seq x y z
N MET A 1 -0.83 -10.77 -11.67
CA MET A 1 -1.44 -10.83 -10.33
C MET A 1 -0.87 -9.65 -9.55
N GLN A 2 -1.62 -8.54 -9.46
CA GLN A 2 -1.25 -7.42 -8.59
C GLN A 2 -1.57 -7.85 -7.16
N ARG A 3 -0.56 -8.16 -6.35
CA ARG A 3 -0.72 -8.29 -4.90
C ARG A 3 -0.24 -7.00 -4.28
N GLN A 4 -1.12 -6.28 -3.59
CA GLN A 4 -0.75 -5.08 -2.84
C GLN A 4 0.20 -5.40 -1.71
N LEU A 5 0.90 -4.39 -1.20
CA LEU A 5 1.81 -4.41 -0.06
C LEU A 5 1.06 -4.47 1.29
N ASP A 6 -0.05 -5.22 1.38
CA ASP A 6 -0.99 -5.15 2.52
C ASP A 6 -0.41 -5.59 3.87
N PHE A 7 0.78 -6.19 3.84
CA PHE A 7 1.35 -6.90 4.97
C PHE A 7 2.65 -6.31 5.51
N VAL A 8 3.01 -5.05 5.22
CA VAL A 8 4.28 -4.50 5.77
C VAL A 8 4.15 -4.07 7.25
N TYR A 9 2.94 -3.77 7.74
CA TYR A 9 2.70 -3.38 9.13
C TYR A 9 2.14 -4.52 9.99
N ARG A 10 2.45 -4.46 11.31
CA ARG A 10 1.71 -5.20 12.34
C ARG A 10 0.36 -4.55 12.60
N ARG A 11 -0.50 -5.25 13.35
CA ARG A 11 -1.94 -4.97 13.58
C ARG A 11 -2.31 -3.54 13.98
N ASP A 12 -1.37 -2.70 14.40
CA ASP A 12 -1.57 -1.33 14.87
C ASP A 12 -1.02 -0.25 13.93
N GLY A 13 -0.47 -0.61 12.76
CA GLY A 13 -0.09 0.35 11.72
C GLY A 13 1.05 1.30 12.11
N ARG A 14 1.66 1.10 13.29
CA ARG A 14 2.69 1.96 13.89
C ARG A 14 4.07 1.38 13.63
N LEU A 15 5.00 2.20 13.13
CA LEU A 15 6.41 1.80 13.11
C LEU A 15 6.94 1.46 14.52
N SER A 16 6.50 2.19 15.54
CA SER A 16 6.89 1.97 16.94
C SER A 16 6.40 0.64 17.52
N ALA A 17 5.40 0.02 16.91
CA ALA A 17 4.90 -1.29 17.29
C ALA A 17 5.55 -2.44 16.51
N GLY A 18 6.44 -2.10 15.59
CA GLY A 18 7.15 -3.04 14.76
C GLY A 18 6.47 -3.28 13.42
N VAL A 19 7.26 -3.86 12.52
CA VAL A 19 6.85 -4.19 11.16
C VAL A 19 6.52 -5.68 11.07
N ASN A 20 5.77 -6.05 10.03
CA ASN A 20 5.51 -7.44 9.73
C ASN A 20 6.64 -7.97 8.84
N GLU A 21 7.64 -8.54 9.49
CA GLU A 21 8.84 -9.11 8.85
C GLU A 21 8.50 -10.23 7.86
N GLU A 22 7.45 -11.02 8.10
CA GLU A 22 7.02 -12.06 7.16
C GLU A 22 6.47 -11.45 5.87
N GLY A 23 5.70 -10.36 5.98
CA GLY A 23 5.23 -9.60 4.82
C GLY A 23 6.39 -8.98 4.04
N ILE A 24 7.35 -8.35 4.74
CA ILE A 24 8.56 -7.82 4.11
C ILE A 24 9.33 -8.92 3.38
N LYS A 25 9.52 -10.08 4.03
CA LYS A 25 10.20 -11.22 3.42
C LYS A 25 9.47 -11.68 2.16
N PHE A 26 8.14 -11.81 2.21
CA PHE A 26 7.36 -12.22 1.06
C PHE A 26 7.58 -11.33 -0.17
N TYR A 27 7.58 -10.00 -0.01
CA TYR A 27 7.84 -9.10 -1.14
C TYR A 27 9.29 -9.10 -1.58
N ASN A 28 10.24 -9.28 -0.66
CA ASN A 28 11.64 -9.49 -1.04
C ASN A 28 11.79 -10.71 -1.94
N ASP A 29 11.28 -11.88 -1.50
CA ASP A 29 11.32 -13.12 -2.27
C ASP A 29 10.66 -12.92 -3.65
N LEU A 30 9.48 -12.26 -3.70
CA LEU A 30 8.79 -11.98 -4.96
C LEU A 30 9.58 -11.04 -5.90
N ILE A 31 10.19 -9.99 -5.36
CA ILE A 31 11.01 -9.05 -6.14
C ILE A 31 12.24 -9.75 -6.69
N ASP A 32 12.90 -10.58 -5.87
CA ASP A 32 14.06 -11.36 -6.28
C ASP A 32 13.68 -12.37 -7.36
N ASP A 33 12.60 -13.12 -7.18
CA ASP A 33 12.07 -14.07 -8.18
C ASP A 33 11.78 -13.37 -9.53
N LEU A 34 11.17 -12.18 -9.51
CA LEU A 34 10.91 -11.41 -10.73
C LEU A 34 12.22 -11.05 -11.45
N LEU A 35 13.20 -10.54 -10.70
CA LEU A 35 14.50 -10.13 -11.25
C LEU A 35 15.31 -11.32 -11.78
N GLU A 36 15.32 -12.45 -11.07
CA GLU A 36 15.96 -13.69 -11.51
C GLU A 36 15.37 -14.20 -12.84
N ASN A 37 14.09 -13.93 -13.10
CA ASN A 37 13.42 -14.25 -14.35
C ASN A 37 13.51 -13.12 -15.40
N GLY A 38 14.33 -12.09 -15.17
CA GLY A 38 14.54 -10.98 -16.09
C GLY A 38 13.34 -10.01 -16.21
N LEU A 39 12.40 -10.07 -15.27
CA LEU A 39 11.24 -9.19 -15.22
C LEU A 39 11.55 -7.96 -14.35
N GLN A 40 11.17 -6.78 -14.84
CA GLN A 40 11.33 -5.55 -14.07
C GLN A 40 10.13 -5.35 -13.13
N PRO A 41 10.35 -5.19 -11.81
CA PRO A 41 9.28 -4.94 -10.86
C PRO A 41 8.77 -3.50 -10.94
N TYR A 42 7.46 -3.36 -11.13
CA TYR A 42 6.74 -2.08 -11.09
C TYR A 42 5.81 -2.15 -9.88
N VAL A 43 6.11 -1.35 -8.85
CA VAL A 43 5.41 -1.45 -7.57
C VAL A 43 4.43 -0.30 -7.41
N THR A 44 3.19 -0.64 -7.08
CA THR A 44 2.15 0.32 -6.73
C THR A 44 2.00 0.39 -5.21
N LEU A 45 2.09 1.59 -4.63
CA LEU A 45 1.96 1.82 -3.18
C LEU A 45 0.50 1.79 -2.70
N PHE A 46 -0.43 2.26 -3.52
CA PHE A 46 -1.86 2.26 -3.23
C PHE A 46 -2.66 1.78 -4.44
N ASN A 47 -3.48 0.75 -4.24
CA ASN A 47 -4.36 0.20 -5.27
C ASN A 47 -5.78 0.00 -4.73
N TRP A 48 -6.39 1.10 -4.31
CA TRP A 48 -7.79 1.20 -3.87
C TRP A 48 -8.11 0.57 -2.51
N ASP A 49 -7.09 0.05 -1.84
CA ASP A 49 -7.15 -0.21 -0.41
C ASP A 49 -5.83 0.20 0.25
N THR A 50 -5.94 0.50 1.53
CA THR A 50 -4.84 0.75 2.44
C THR A 50 -4.67 -0.47 3.33
N PRO A 51 -3.44 -0.75 3.83
CA PRO A 51 -3.29 -1.70 4.92
C PRO A 51 -4.28 -1.36 6.03
N GLN A 52 -5.17 -2.30 6.39
CA GLN A 52 -6.30 -2.04 7.30
C GLN A 52 -5.88 -1.37 8.61
N ALA A 53 -4.72 -1.75 9.15
CA ALA A 53 -4.19 -1.15 10.38
C ALA A 53 -3.84 0.35 10.22
N LEU A 54 -3.46 0.81 9.02
CA LEU A 54 -3.26 2.23 8.73
C LEU A 54 -4.60 2.96 8.59
N GLU A 55 -5.60 2.31 7.99
CA GLU A 55 -6.95 2.87 7.91
C GLU A 55 -7.56 3.06 9.30
N ASP A 56 -7.57 2.01 10.12
CA ASP A 56 -8.20 2.03 11.45
C ASP A 56 -7.54 3.02 12.42
N ASN A 57 -6.20 3.13 12.37
CA ASN A 57 -5.45 3.93 13.34
C ASN A 57 -5.18 5.36 12.88
N TYR A 58 -5.26 5.62 11.57
CA TYR A 58 -4.82 6.88 10.98
C TYR A 58 -5.74 7.44 9.88
N GLY A 59 -6.75 6.71 9.41
CA GLY A 59 -7.50 7.11 8.21
C GLY A 59 -6.68 7.00 6.93
N GLY A 60 -5.69 6.08 6.91
CA GLY A 60 -4.95 5.73 5.71
C GLY A 60 -4.23 6.91 5.05
N PHE A 61 -4.50 7.12 3.76
CA PHE A 61 -3.91 8.21 2.97
C PHE A 61 -4.41 9.62 3.36
N LEU A 62 -5.41 9.74 4.24
CA LEU A 62 -5.83 11.03 4.79
C LEU A 62 -4.91 11.54 5.90
N SER A 63 -4.03 10.70 6.43
CA SER A 63 -3.09 11.07 7.49
C SER A 63 -1.67 11.27 6.98
N PRO A 64 -0.93 12.25 7.52
CA PRO A 64 0.48 12.44 7.21
C PRO A 64 1.35 11.23 7.61
N ASN A 65 0.86 10.37 8.50
CA ASN A 65 1.60 9.16 8.92
C ASN A 65 1.76 8.13 7.78
N ILE A 66 1.05 8.28 6.66
CA ILE A 66 1.28 7.49 5.46
C ILE A 66 2.71 7.64 4.92
N VAL A 67 3.39 8.74 5.23
CA VAL A 67 4.79 8.96 4.83
C VAL A 67 5.73 7.92 5.43
N ASP A 68 5.45 7.46 6.66
CA ASP A 68 6.25 6.42 7.33
C ASP A 68 6.13 5.07 6.61
N PHE A 69 4.94 4.74 6.11
CA PHE A 69 4.70 3.56 5.28
C PHE A 69 5.53 3.62 4.00
N VAL A 70 5.44 4.75 3.29
CA VAL A 70 6.17 4.94 2.03
C VAL A 70 7.69 4.83 2.25
N ASN A 71 8.20 5.46 3.32
CA ASN A 71 9.61 5.38 3.67
C ASN A 71 10.06 3.95 3.99
N LEU A 72 9.23 3.17 4.68
CA LEU A 72 9.51 1.76 4.97
C LEU A 72 9.61 0.93 3.69
N CYS A 73 8.68 1.12 2.74
CA CYS A 73 8.70 0.45 1.44
C CYS A 73 9.97 0.80 0.66
N PHE A 74 10.32 2.09 0.56
CA PHE A 74 11.54 2.51 -0.12
C PHE A 74 12.81 1.98 0.53
N LYS A 75 12.86 1.93 1.87
CA LYS A 75 14.01 1.40 2.61
C LYS A 75 14.23 -0.08 2.35
N ASN A 76 13.17 -0.88 2.25
CA ASN A 76 13.30 -2.34 2.10
C ASN A 76 13.42 -2.80 0.65
N PHE A 77 12.85 -2.06 -0.30
CA PHE A 77 12.70 -2.54 -1.68
C PHE A 77 13.32 -1.59 -2.73
N GLY A 78 13.67 -0.35 -2.37
CA GLY A 78 14.13 0.68 -3.32
C GLY A 78 15.53 0.41 -3.91
N ASP A 79 16.30 -0.47 -3.30
CA ASP A 79 17.58 -0.95 -3.82
C ASP A 79 17.38 -1.69 -5.17
N ARG A 80 16.27 -2.42 -5.32
CA ARG A 80 15.92 -3.23 -6.49
C ARG A 80 14.78 -2.63 -7.33
N VAL A 81 13.78 -2.04 -6.71
CA VAL A 81 12.62 -1.45 -7.39
C VAL A 81 12.90 -0.01 -7.83
N LYS A 82 12.84 0.24 -9.14
CA LYS A 82 13.14 1.55 -9.73
C LYS A 82 11.91 2.31 -10.21
N THR A 83 10.81 1.60 -10.47
CA THR A 83 9.56 2.21 -10.92
C THR A 83 8.49 2.05 -9.86
N TRP A 84 8.04 3.19 -9.34
CA TRP A 84 7.03 3.29 -8.30
C TRP A 84 5.82 4.03 -8.83
N ILE A 85 4.64 3.44 -8.60
CA ILE A 85 3.35 4.05 -8.88
C ILE A 85 2.76 4.41 -7.51
N THR A 86 2.48 5.68 -7.27
CA THR A 86 1.98 6.14 -5.97
C THR A 86 0.53 5.73 -5.76
N LEU A 87 -0.34 6.07 -6.71
CA LEU A 87 -1.77 5.79 -6.68
C LEU A 87 -2.18 5.11 -7.99
N ASN A 88 -2.85 3.96 -7.91
CA ASN A 88 -3.52 3.39 -9.06
C ASN A 88 -4.89 4.05 -9.29
N GLU A 89 -5.15 4.47 -10.52
CA GLU A 89 -6.45 4.99 -10.99
C GLU A 89 -7.16 5.96 -10.00
N PRO A 90 -6.50 7.04 -9.54
CA PRO A 90 -7.06 7.91 -8.50
C PRO A 90 -8.39 8.56 -8.90
N TRP A 91 -8.59 8.82 -10.19
CA TRP A 91 -9.86 9.36 -10.69
C TRP A 91 -11.04 8.41 -10.45
N MET A 92 -10.85 7.13 -10.79
CA MET A 92 -11.89 6.12 -10.62
C MET A 92 -12.15 5.86 -9.15
N PHE A 93 -11.09 5.76 -8.34
CA PHE A 93 -11.21 5.63 -6.88
C PHE A 93 -12.05 6.76 -6.28
N MET A 94 -11.77 8.02 -6.63
CA MET A 94 -12.55 9.17 -6.14
C MET A 94 -13.99 9.17 -6.64
N LEU A 95 -14.22 8.85 -7.92
CA LEU A 95 -15.56 8.78 -8.48
C LEU A 95 -16.43 7.75 -7.75
N THR A 96 -15.88 6.55 -7.51
CA THR A 96 -16.58 5.49 -6.77
C THR A 96 -16.91 5.91 -5.34
N LEU A 97 -15.97 6.55 -4.63
CA LEU A 97 -16.21 7.06 -3.27
C LEU A 97 -17.31 8.12 -3.23
N ILE A 98 -17.29 9.08 -4.17
CA ILE A 98 -18.30 10.14 -4.24
C ILE A 98 -19.68 9.54 -4.51
N ASP A 99 -19.79 8.63 -5.48
CA ASP A 99 -21.05 7.96 -5.82
C ASP A 99 -21.66 7.27 -4.59
N LEU A 100 -20.86 6.44 -3.89
CA LEU A 100 -21.28 5.79 -2.64
C LEU A 100 -21.73 6.80 -1.56
N SER A 101 -20.99 7.90 -1.40
CA SER A 101 -21.33 8.93 -0.41
C SER A 101 -22.64 9.67 -0.70
N ILE A 102 -23.04 9.75 -1.98
CA ILE A 102 -24.33 10.33 -2.39
C ILE A 102 -25.45 9.33 -2.10
N TYR A 103 -25.27 8.05 -2.44
CA TYR A 103 -26.23 6.99 -2.13
C TYR A 103 -26.54 6.89 -0.62
N GLU A 104 -25.53 6.99 0.25
CA GLU A 104 -25.76 6.97 1.71
C GLU A 104 -26.56 8.18 2.20
N LYS A 105 -26.36 9.36 1.62
CA LYS A 105 -27.14 10.56 1.96
C LYS A 105 -28.59 10.47 1.52
N ASP A 106 -28.86 9.81 0.40
CA ASP A 106 -30.21 9.67 -0.15
C ASP A 106 -31.03 8.55 0.53
N MET A 107 -30.39 7.71 1.35
CA MET A 107 -31.06 6.68 2.17
C MET A 107 -31.55 7.19 3.54
N HIS A 108 -31.30 8.47 3.87
CA HIS A 108 -31.69 9.11 5.13
C HIS A 108 -32.59 10.33 4.88
#